data_AF-D1BHC8-F1
#
_entry.id   AF-D1BHC8-F1
#
_cell.length_a   1.000
_cell.length_b   1.000
_cell.length_c   1.000
_cell.angle_alpha   90.00
_cell.angle_beta   90.00
_cell.angle_gamma   90.00
#
_symmetry.space_group_name_H-M   'P 1'
#
loop_
_entity.id
_entity.type
_entity.pdbx_description
1 polymer ?
#
loop_
_entity_poly.entity_id
_entity_poly.type
_entity_poly.pdbx_seq_one_letter_code
_entity_poly.pdbx_strand_id
1 'polypeptide(L)'
;MTTATRFQTARARWAVAVGYVTCWVAGLLVGGPQLGPDATAAEIGLAFSDETRVLVFAVLVHGAAAAFLVLLGLSLSSGRTRRPVVALATIAAVLSLDQLAGEVSLAVDPYRTGSVALWEMVSRVDGVKMLVLAALVGTVCAGAVRRGRALMVVTVVTAVALVLSGIGYLTLSAALMGLAAASLPLLLAWVVVATAATVGSEAIDDGPSVRRGGWLRRGGTSASGACPQTSPAPEVVASSPGEHQGLTLRG
;
A
#
# COMPACT_ATOMS: atom_id res chain seq x y z
N MET A 1 3.08 -0.74 25.49
CA MET A 1 3.23 -1.84 24.50
C MET A 1 4.47 -2.65 24.86
N THR A 2 4.37 -3.97 25.04
CA THR A 2 5.49 -4.79 25.53
C THR A 2 6.45 -5.18 24.39
N THR A 3 7.62 -5.70 24.74
CA THR A 3 8.61 -6.20 23.77
C THR A 3 8.06 -7.38 22.97
N ALA A 4 7.30 -8.28 23.61
CA ALA A 4 6.64 -9.41 22.95
C ALA A 4 5.68 -8.96 21.84
N THR A 5 4.85 -7.94 22.10
CA THR A 5 3.92 -7.41 21.09
C THR A 5 4.63 -6.77 19.90
N ARG A 6 5.85 -6.22 20.08
CA ARG A 6 6.67 -5.65 19.00
C ARG A 6 7.32 -6.71 18.11
N PHE A 7 7.83 -7.80 18.70
CA PHE A 7 8.32 -8.93 17.91
C PHE A 7 7.19 -9.61 17.11
N GLN A 8 5.95 -9.62 17.64
CA GLN A 8 4.77 -10.09 16.93
C GLN A 8 4.40 -9.17 15.75
N THR A 9 4.35 -7.84 15.93
CA THR A 9 4.06 -6.91 14.81
C THR A 9 5.14 -6.96 13.73
N ALA A 10 6.42 -6.97 14.10
CA ALA A 10 7.52 -7.07 13.14
C ALA A 10 7.46 -8.37 12.32
N ARG A 11 7.20 -9.52 12.96
CA ARG A 11 6.99 -10.80 12.27
C ARG A 11 5.76 -10.78 11.35
N ALA A 12 4.66 -10.18 11.78
CA ALA A 12 3.45 -10.06 10.96
C ALA A 12 3.68 -9.23 9.69
N ARG A 13 4.39 -8.09 9.79
CA ARG A 13 4.76 -7.29 8.60
C ARG A 13 5.58 -8.10 7.61
N TRP A 14 6.62 -8.80 8.10
CA TRP A 14 7.47 -9.63 7.26
C TRP A 14 6.73 -10.82 6.64
N ALA A 15 5.84 -11.49 7.37
CA ALA A 15 5.02 -12.58 6.83
C ALA A 15 4.10 -12.11 5.70
N VAL A 16 3.49 -10.92 5.83
CA VAL A 16 2.66 -10.30 4.79
C VAL A 16 3.50 -9.90 3.56
N ALA A 17 4.69 -9.32 3.77
CA ALA A 17 5.58 -8.94 2.67
C ALA A 17 6.14 -10.16 1.91
N VAL A 18 6.54 -11.21 2.63
CA VAL A 18 6.96 -12.48 2.03
C VAL A 18 5.80 -13.13 1.28
N GLY A 19 4.60 -13.19 1.85
CA GLY A 19 3.41 -13.71 1.18
C GLY A 19 3.13 -13.02 -0.15
N TYR A 20 3.14 -11.68 -0.17
CA TYR A 20 2.99 -10.89 -1.40
C TYR A 20 4.04 -11.25 -2.48
N VAL A 21 5.31 -11.28 -2.09
CA VAL A 21 6.42 -11.57 -3.02
C VAL A 21 6.36 -13.03 -3.49
N THR A 22 6.04 -13.98 -2.62
CA THR A 22 5.90 -15.40 -2.98
C THR A 22 4.75 -15.64 -3.95
N CYS A 23 3.59 -15.00 -3.76
CA CYS A 23 2.47 -15.10 -4.72
C CYS A 23 2.88 -14.61 -6.12
N TRP A 24 3.56 -13.47 -6.21
CA TRP A 24 4.07 -12.95 -7.49
C TRP A 24 5.13 -13.86 -8.13
N VAL A 25 6.14 -14.30 -7.36
CA VAL A 25 7.20 -15.17 -7.89
C VAL A 25 6.65 -16.52 -8.33
N ALA A 26 5.73 -17.13 -7.56
CA ALA A 26 5.07 -18.36 -7.94
C ALA A 26 4.23 -18.20 -9.22
N GLY A 27 3.48 -17.09 -9.36
CA GLY A 27 2.75 -16.77 -10.58
C GLY A 27 3.68 -16.63 -11.79
N LEU A 28 4.76 -15.85 -11.67
CA LEU A 28 5.75 -15.68 -12.75
C LEU A 28 6.40 -17.02 -13.18
N LEU A 29 6.59 -17.97 -12.26
CA LEU A 29 7.10 -19.31 -12.56
C LEU A 29 6.07 -20.22 -13.24
N VAL A 30 4.76 -19.98 -13.04
CA VAL A 30 3.68 -20.68 -13.75
C VAL A 30 3.52 -20.16 -15.19
N GLY A 31 3.75 -18.87 -15.42
CA GLY A 31 3.76 -18.26 -16.75
C GLY A 31 2.35 -17.88 -17.24
N GLY A 32 1.99 -16.61 -17.04
CA GLY A 32 0.75 -16.03 -17.56
C GLY A 32 0.77 -15.80 -19.08
N PRO A 33 -0.39 -15.44 -19.67
CA PRO A 33 -0.49 -15.06 -21.08
C PRO A 33 0.48 -13.91 -21.44
N GLN A 34 1.26 -14.09 -22.50
CA GLN A 34 2.13 -13.05 -23.05
C GLN A 34 1.56 -12.61 -24.40
N LEU A 35 0.93 -11.44 -24.42
CA LEU A 35 0.20 -10.90 -25.56
C LEU A 35 0.50 -9.41 -25.73
N GLY A 36 0.57 -8.96 -26.99
CA GLY A 36 0.69 -7.55 -27.34
C GLY A 36 -0.64 -6.79 -27.18
N PRO A 37 -0.62 -5.45 -27.31
CA PRO A 37 -1.83 -4.64 -27.49
C PRO A 37 -2.54 -4.92 -28.83
N ASP A 38 -1.80 -5.44 -29.80
CA ASP A 38 -2.18 -5.76 -31.18
C ASP A 38 -2.58 -7.24 -31.38
N ALA A 39 -2.69 -8.01 -30.29
CA ALA A 39 -3.02 -9.43 -30.32
C ALA A 39 -4.38 -9.72 -30.98
N THR A 40 -4.37 -10.62 -31.96
CA THR A 40 -5.57 -11.07 -32.65
C THR A 40 -6.41 -12.01 -31.79
N ALA A 41 -7.70 -12.17 -32.15
CA ALA A 41 -8.59 -13.12 -31.48
C ALA A 41 -8.06 -14.58 -31.49
N ALA A 42 -7.29 -14.96 -32.51
CA ALA A 42 -6.66 -16.28 -32.59
C ALA A 42 -5.49 -16.43 -31.62
N GLU A 43 -4.64 -15.40 -31.49
CA GLU A 43 -3.52 -15.40 -30.54
C GLU A 43 -4.00 -15.35 -29.09
N ILE A 44 -5.06 -14.58 -28.80
CA ILE A 44 -5.74 -14.60 -27.50
C ILE A 44 -6.28 -16.01 -27.20
N GLY A 45 -7.02 -16.61 -28.14
CA GLY A 45 -7.57 -17.96 -27.96
C GLY A 45 -6.50 -19.04 -27.75
N LEU A 46 -5.35 -18.93 -28.42
CA LEU A 46 -4.20 -19.81 -28.22
C LEU A 46 -3.53 -19.57 -26.86
N ALA A 47 -3.28 -18.31 -26.47
CA ALA A 47 -2.61 -17.98 -25.21
C ALA A 47 -3.43 -18.38 -23.97
N PHE A 48 -4.76 -18.34 -24.08
CA PHE A 48 -5.71 -18.73 -23.03
C PHE A 48 -6.17 -20.20 -23.10
N SER A 49 -5.72 -20.99 -24.10
CA SER A 49 -6.13 -22.39 -24.27
C SER A 49 -5.65 -23.36 -23.17
N ASP A 50 -4.61 -22.99 -22.41
CA ASP A 50 -4.16 -23.71 -21.22
C ASP A 50 -4.88 -23.16 -19.98
N GLU A 51 -6.16 -23.53 -19.85
CA GLU A 51 -7.06 -23.06 -18.79
C GLU A 51 -6.41 -23.21 -17.40
N THR A 52 -5.82 -24.37 -17.11
CA THR A 52 -5.22 -24.65 -15.80
C THR A 52 -4.04 -23.73 -15.49
N ARG A 53 -3.12 -23.52 -16.44
CA ARG A 53 -1.99 -22.59 -16.24
C ARG A 53 -2.46 -21.16 -16.03
N VAL A 54 -3.43 -20.70 -16.82
CA VAL A 54 -3.97 -19.34 -16.70
C VAL A 54 -4.72 -19.14 -15.38
N LEU A 55 -5.59 -20.08 -15.00
CA LEU A 55 -6.33 -19.99 -13.72
C LEU A 55 -5.37 -19.98 -12.52
N VAL A 56 -4.32 -20.81 -12.52
CA VAL A 56 -3.33 -20.81 -11.42
C VAL A 56 -2.51 -19.51 -11.41
N PHE A 57 -2.07 -19.01 -12.57
CA PHE A 57 -1.42 -17.70 -12.68
C PHE A 57 -2.30 -16.58 -12.11
N ALA A 58 -3.54 -16.47 -12.60
CA ALA A 58 -4.47 -15.40 -12.24
C ALA A 58 -4.86 -15.47 -10.75
N VAL A 59 -5.14 -16.65 -10.20
CA VAL A 59 -5.45 -16.79 -8.77
C VAL A 59 -4.27 -16.39 -7.88
N LEU A 60 -3.03 -16.71 -8.26
CA LEU A 60 -1.84 -16.30 -7.50
C LEU A 60 -1.57 -14.79 -7.60
N VAL A 61 -1.51 -14.26 -8.83
CA VAL A 61 -1.10 -12.88 -9.11
C VAL A 61 -2.23 -11.89 -8.85
N HIS A 62 -3.44 -12.21 -9.32
CA HIS A 62 -4.56 -11.28 -9.33
C HIS A 62 -5.52 -11.46 -8.15
N GLY A 63 -5.60 -12.65 -7.56
CA GLY A 63 -6.32 -12.93 -6.31
C GLY A 63 -5.47 -12.82 -5.05
N ALA A 64 -4.52 -13.74 -4.86
CA ALA A 64 -3.80 -13.89 -3.59
C ALA A 64 -2.85 -12.70 -3.30
N ALA A 65 -2.08 -12.23 -4.29
CA ALA A 65 -1.24 -11.05 -4.11
C ALA A 65 -2.06 -9.77 -3.89
N ALA A 66 -3.29 -9.68 -4.44
CA ALA A 66 -4.20 -8.56 -4.17
C ALA A 66 -4.70 -8.54 -2.72
N ALA A 67 -5.02 -9.70 -2.14
CA ALA A 67 -5.34 -9.81 -0.71
C ALA A 67 -4.13 -9.41 0.17
N PHE A 68 -2.93 -9.88 -0.17
CA PHE A 68 -1.70 -9.44 0.52
C PHE A 68 -1.40 -7.95 0.33
N LEU A 69 -1.79 -7.32 -0.79
CA LEU A 69 -1.61 -5.89 -1.02
C LEU A 69 -2.41 -5.03 -0.03
N VAL A 70 -3.65 -5.44 0.29
CA VAL A 70 -4.46 -4.75 1.33
C VAL A 70 -3.81 -4.91 2.71
N LEU A 71 -3.26 -6.09 3.03
CA LEU A 71 -2.52 -6.32 4.26
C LEU A 71 -1.19 -5.53 4.30
N LEU A 72 -0.52 -5.33 3.16
CA LEU A 72 0.63 -4.43 3.03
C LEU A 72 0.23 -2.98 3.27
N GLY A 73 -0.86 -2.50 2.66
CA GLY A 73 -1.40 -1.16 2.90
C GLY A 73 -1.73 -0.91 4.38
N LEU A 74 -2.33 -1.90 5.05
CA LEU A 74 -2.57 -1.85 6.50
C LEU A 74 -1.27 -1.81 7.31
N SER A 75 -0.29 -2.68 7.01
CA SER A 75 0.93 -2.84 7.81
C SER A 75 2.00 -1.78 7.58
N LEU A 76 2.07 -1.18 6.39
CA LEU A 76 2.98 -0.09 6.02
C LEU A 76 2.39 1.31 6.31
N SER A 77 1.12 1.39 6.71
CA SER A 77 0.47 2.66 7.01
C SER A 77 1.06 3.38 8.25
N SER A 78 1.17 4.71 8.18
CA SER A 78 1.48 5.57 9.34
C SER A 78 0.33 6.56 9.60
N GLY A 79 0.29 7.17 10.78
CA GLY A 79 -0.90 7.85 11.30
C GLY A 79 -1.63 8.79 10.33
N ARG A 80 -0.91 9.71 9.67
CA ARG A 80 -1.49 10.68 8.72
C ARG A 80 -1.79 10.08 7.34
N THR A 81 -1.09 9.04 6.92
CA THR A 81 -1.27 8.40 5.59
C THR A 81 -2.15 7.16 5.61
N ARG A 82 -2.59 6.67 6.78
CA ARG A 82 -3.34 5.41 6.91
C ARG A 82 -4.61 5.35 6.08
N ARG A 83 -5.40 6.44 6.01
CA ARG A 83 -6.60 6.48 5.16
C ARG A 83 -6.26 6.33 3.67
N PRO A 84 -5.43 7.20 3.05
CA PRO A 84 -5.11 7.06 1.62
C PRO A 84 -4.29 5.79 1.29
N VAL A 85 -3.37 5.33 2.14
CA VAL A 85 -2.60 4.09 1.88
C VAL A 85 -3.54 2.87 1.82
N VAL A 86 -4.45 2.72 2.79
CA VAL A 86 -5.41 1.61 2.78
C VAL A 86 -6.39 1.75 1.62
N ALA A 87 -6.89 2.96 1.33
CA ALA A 87 -7.80 3.18 0.21
C ALA A 87 -7.16 2.83 -1.15
N LEU A 88 -5.92 3.27 -1.41
CA LEU A 88 -5.20 2.96 -2.64
C LEU A 88 -4.88 1.46 -2.77
N ALA A 89 -4.50 0.80 -1.66
CA ALA A 89 -4.29 -0.65 -1.65
C ALA A 89 -5.59 -1.43 -1.94
N THR A 90 -6.73 -1.01 -1.37
CA THR A 90 -8.04 -1.60 -1.66
C THR A 90 -8.48 -1.36 -3.11
N ILE A 91 -8.29 -0.15 -3.66
CA ILE A 91 -8.62 0.15 -5.07
C ILE A 91 -7.78 -0.71 -6.02
N ALA A 92 -6.46 -0.81 -5.78
CA ALA A 92 -5.60 -1.68 -6.57
C ALA A 92 -5.97 -3.17 -6.45
N ALA A 93 -6.46 -3.60 -5.28
CA ALA A 93 -6.96 -4.97 -5.09
C ALA A 93 -8.29 -5.22 -5.84
N VAL A 94 -9.22 -4.27 -5.86
CA VAL A 94 -10.47 -4.39 -6.64
C VAL A 94 -10.16 -4.47 -8.14
N LEU A 95 -9.34 -3.55 -8.68
CA LEU A 95 -8.91 -3.59 -10.08
C LEU A 95 -8.17 -4.90 -10.44
N SER A 96 -7.50 -5.52 -9.47
CA SER A 96 -6.89 -6.83 -9.63
C SER A 96 -7.91 -7.97 -9.66
N LEU A 97 -9.02 -7.88 -8.90
CA LEU A 97 -10.12 -8.83 -9.00
C LEU A 97 -10.93 -8.66 -10.30
N ASP A 98 -11.06 -7.44 -10.83
CA ASP A 98 -11.64 -7.19 -12.15
C ASP A 98 -10.81 -7.86 -13.26
N GLN A 99 -9.48 -7.77 -13.16
CA GLN A 99 -8.55 -8.49 -14.06
C GLN A 99 -8.64 -10.01 -13.90
N LEU A 100 -8.69 -10.53 -12.66
CA LEU A 100 -8.91 -11.96 -12.41
C LEU A 100 -10.20 -12.45 -13.09
N ALA A 101 -11.30 -11.70 -12.95
CA ALA A 101 -12.56 -12.05 -13.59
C ALA A 101 -12.46 -12.02 -15.14
N GLY A 102 -11.71 -11.07 -15.71
CA GLY A 102 -11.44 -10.99 -17.14
C GLY A 102 -10.60 -12.15 -17.67
N GLU A 103 -9.52 -12.52 -16.98
CA GLU A 103 -8.65 -13.63 -17.35
C GLU A 103 -9.35 -14.99 -17.20
N VAL A 104 -10.14 -15.20 -16.12
CA VAL A 104 -11.03 -16.36 -15.98
C VAL A 104 -12.05 -16.42 -17.11
N SER A 105 -12.62 -15.28 -17.50
CA SER A 105 -13.61 -15.16 -18.59
C SER A 105 -13.03 -15.38 -20.00
N LEU A 106 -11.70 -15.39 -20.14
CA LEU A 106 -10.97 -15.77 -21.34
C LEU A 106 -10.46 -17.22 -21.26
N ALA A 107 -10.10 -17.73 -20.07
CA ALA A 107 -9.72 -19.13 -19.89
C ALA A 107 -10.88 -20.11 -20.12
N VAL A 108 -12.10 -19.74 -19.68
CA VAL A 108 -13.31 -20.58 -19.80
C VAL A 108 -13.91 -20.56 -21.23
N ASP A 109 -13.72 -19.49 -21.99
CA ASP A 109 -14.07 -19.42 -23.41
C ASP A 109 -13.02 -18.60 -24.21
N PRO A 110 -11.89 -19.25 -24.61
CA PRO A 110 -10.78 -18.56 -25.26
C PRO A 110 -11.13 -18.00 -26.65
N TYR A 111 -12.12 -18.60 -27.33
CA TYR A 111 -12.51 -18.25 -28.69
C TYR A 111 -13.78 -17.40 -28.74
N ARG A 112 -14.25 -16.88 -27.60
CA ARG A 112 -15.41 -16.02 -27.47
C ARG A 112 -15.42 -14.84 -28.45
N THR A 113 -16.60 -14.53 -28.99
CA THR A 113 -16.85 -13.26 -29.68
C THR A 113 -16.52 -12.09 -28.75
N GLY A 114 -15.67 -11.16 -29.23
CA GLY A 114 -15.23 -10.01 -28.45
C GLY A 114 -14.03 -10.25 -27.52
N SER A 115 -13.30 -11.37 -27.65
CA SER A 115 -12.07 -11.64 -26.88
C SER A 115 -11.04 -10.50 -26.93
N VAL A 116 -10.84 -9.89 -28.10
CA VAL A 116 -9.96 -8.69 -28.29
C VAL A 116 -10.41 -7.51 -27.43
N ALA A 117 -11.70 -7.17 -27.45
CA ALA A 117 -12.23 -6.04 -26.66
C ALA A 117 -12.16 -6.31 -25.14
N LEU A 118 -12.30 -7.57 -24.72
CA LEU A 118 -12.08 -7.99 -23.34
C LEU A 118 -10.60 -7.89 -22.94
N TRP A 119 -9.67 -8.30 -23.82
CA TRP A 119 -8.23 -8.17 -23.62
C TRP A 119 -7.78 -6.70 -23.54
N GLU A 120 -8.30 -5.83 -24.41
CA GLU A 120 -8.09 -4.38 -24.32
C GLU A 120 -8.60 -3.80 -23.00
N MET A 121 -9.80 -4.21 -22.56
CA MET A 121 -10.38 -3.74 -21.30
C MET A 121 -9.52 -4.16 -20.10
N VAL A 122 -9.12 -5.44 -20.03
CA VAL A 122 -8.23 -5.97 -18.99
C VAL A 122 -6.88 -5.27 -19.00
N SER A 123 -6.30 -5.04 -20.18
CA SER A 123 -5.05 -4.27 -20.35
C SER A 123 -5.17 -2.86 -19.77
N ARG A 124 -6.25 -2.13 -20.10
CA ARG A 124 -6.48 -0.77 -19.56
C ARG A 124 -6.73 -0.78 -18.05
N VAL A 125 -7.38 -1.82 -17.49
CA VAL A 125 -7.57 -2.00 -16.04
C VAL A 125 -6.23 -2.22 -15.32
N ASP A 126 -5.32 -3.05 -15.87
CA ASP A 126 -3.94 -3.14 -15.36
C ASP A 126 -3.24 -1.78 -15.40
N GLY A 127 -3.42 -1.02 -16.49
CA GLY A 127 -2.92 0.35 -16.61
C GLY A 127 -3.36 1.29 -15.48
N VAL A 128 -4.67 1.31 -15.16
CA VAL A 128 -5.18 2.07 -14.00
C VAL A 128 -4.56 1.57 -12.70
N LYS A 129 -4.51 0.25 -12.49
CA LYS A 129 -3.94 -0.39 -11.31
C LYS A 129 -2.47 -0.03 -11.10
N MET A 130 -1.66 0.04 -12.16
CA MET A 130 -0.26 0.49 -12.10
C MET A 130 -0.14 1.95 -11.64
N LEU A 131 -1.04 2.85 -12.10
CA LEU A 131 -1.07 4.24 -11.61
C LEU A 131 -1.47 4.32 -10.13
N VAL A 132 -2.44 3.52 -9.69
CA VAL A 132 -2.85 3.42 -8.27
C VAL A 132 -1.73 2.87 -7.41
N LEU A 133 -0.98 1.88 -7.90
CA LEU A 133 0.23 1.35 -7.25
C LEU A 133 1.34 2.40 -7.14
N ALA A 134 1.57 3.22 -8.17
CA ALA A 134 2.52 4.33 -8.10
C ALA A 134 2.13 5.36 -7.03
N ALA A 135 0.84 5.70 -6.94
CA ALA A 135 0.31 6.58 -5.90
C ALA A 135 0.44 5.95 -4.50
N LEU A 136 0.21 4.64 -4.35
CA LEU A 136 0.39 3.90 -3.10
C LEU A 136 1.85 3.94 -2.63
N VAL A 137 2.78 3.60 -3.52
CA VAL A 137 4.24 3.64 -3.31
C VAL A 137 4.70 5.02 -2.84
N GLY A 138 4.27 6.07 -3.55
CA GLY A 138 4.53 7.46 -3.17
C GLY A 138 3.94 7.84 -1.80
N THR A 139 2.71 7.44 -1.52
CA THR A 139 2.00 7.79 -0.28
C THR A 139 2.60 7.09 0.95
N VAL A 140 3.04 5.84 0.82
CA VAL A 140 3.76 5.11 1.89
C VAL A 140 5.11 5.79 2.18
N CYS A 141 5.89 6.14 1.16
CA CYS A 141 7.15 6.87 1.34
C CYS A 141 6.91 8.28 1.94
N ALA A 142 5.84 8.97 1.54
CA ALA A 142 5.45 10.24 2.12
C ALA A 142 5.13 10.12 3.63
N GLY A 143 4.51 9.01 4.04
CA GLY A 143 4.20 8.71 5.45
C GLY A 143 5.37 8.16 6.28
N ALA A 144 6.50 7.80 5.67
CA ALA A 144 7.64 7.23 6.38
C ALA A 144 8.36 8.30 7.23
N VAL A 145 8.43 8.08 8.55
CA VAL A 145 9.07 9.00 9.52
C VAL A 145 10.58 9.14 9.26
N ARG A 146 11.24 8.05 8.84
CA ARG A 146 12.68 8.00 8.56
C ARG A 146 12.92 7.63 7.10
N ARG A 147 13.01 8.63 6.21
CA ARG A 147 13.26 8.43 4.78
C ARG A 147 14.75 8.21 4.47
N GLY A 148 15.20 6.95 4.59
CA GLY A 148 16.55 6.56 4.14
C GLY A 148 16.72 6.76 2.63
N ARG A 149 17.95 7.09 2.18
CA ARG A 149 18.25 7.35 0.76
C ARG A 149 17.86 6.18 -0.15
N ALA A 150 18.05 4.94 0.30
CA ALA A 150 17.63 3.73 -0.42
C ALA A 150 16.11 3.68 -0.64
N LEU A 151 15.31 3.90 0.41
CA LEU A 151 13.84 3.93 0.29
C LEU A 151 13.38 5.01 -0.70
N MET A 152 13.97 6.21 -0.65
CA MET A 152 13.60 7.28 -1.58
C MET A 152 13.95 6.94 -3.03
N VAL A 153 15.17 6.44 -3.31
CA VAL A 153 15.58 6.05 -4.66
C VAL A 153 14.70 4.92 -5.20
N VAL A 154 14.50 3.84 -4.42
CA VAL A 154 13.66 2.71 -4.86
C VAL A 154 12.21 3.15 -5.05
N THR A 155 11.65 4.00 -4.17
CA THR A 155 10.30 4.56 -4.34
C THR A 155 10.17 5.35 -5.64
N VAL A 156 11.10 6.27 -5.93
CA VAL A 156 11.05 7.12 -7.13
C VAL A 156 11.17 6.28 -8.40
N VAL A 157 12.15 5.37 -8.47
CA VAL A 157 12.37 4.51 -9.65
C VAL A 157 11.17 3.57 -9.87
N THR A 158 10.62 2.99 -8.80
CA THR A 158 9.41 2.16 -8.88
C THR A 158 8.20 2.95 -9.35
N ALA A 159 7.95 4.14 -8.77
CA ALA A 159 6.82 4.98 -9.15
C ALA A 159 6.90 5.47 -10.60
N VAL A 160 8.10 5.84 -11.09
CA VAL A 160 8.30 6.22 -12.49
C VAL A 160 8.06 5.03 -13.43
N ALA A 161 8.59 3.85 -13.11
CA ALA A 161 8.38 2.64 -13.92
C ALA A 161 6.89 2.24 -13.98
N LEU A 162 6.18 2.31 -12.83
CA LEU A 162 4.74 2.06 -12.76
C LEU A 162 3.91 3.10 -13.53
N VAL A 163 4.28 4.39 -13.49
CA VAL A 163 3.59 5.44 -14.25
C VAL A 163 3.77 5.25 -15.75
N LEU A 164 5.00 5.01 -16.22
CA LEU A 164 5.27 4.82 -17.65
C LEU A 164 4.61 3.52 -18.18
N SER A 165 4.68 2.44 -17.41
CA SER A 165 3.99 1.17 -17.71
C SER A 165 2.47 1.35 -17.73
N GLY A 166 1.90 2.05 -16.74
CA GLY A 166 0.46 2.33 -16.66
C GLY A 166 -0.06 3.18 -17.81
N ILE A 167 0.69 4.21 -18.22
CA ILE A 167 0.41 4.98 -19.44
C ILE A 167 0.47 4.08 -20.68
N GLY A 168 1.44 3.16 -20.75
CA GLY A 168 1.56 2.19 -21.83
C GLY A 168 0.32 1.31 -21.97
N TYR A 169 -0.15 0.72 -20.88
CA TYR A 169 -1.37 -0.09 -20.86
C TYR A 169 -2.64 0.72 -21.16
N LEU A 170 -2.75 1.96 -20.67
CA LEU A 170 -3.90 2.85 -20.97
C LEU A 170 -3.94 3.31 -22.43
N THR A 171 -2.78 3.43 -23.08
CA THR A 171 -2.64 3.85 -24.49
C THR A 171 -2.44 2.69 -25.45
N LEU A 172 -2.41 1.45 -24.95
CA LEU A 172 -2.10 0.23 -25.70
C LEU A 172 -0.77 0.34 -26.50
N SER A 173 0.24 0.96 -25.89
CA SER A 173 1.55 1.18 -26.47
C SER A 173 2.54 0.08 -26.07
N ALA A 174 2.83 -0.85 -26.97
CA ALA A 174 3.68 -2.02 -26.72
C ALA A 174 5.04 -1.67 -26.08
N ALA A 175 5.70 -0.61 -26.56
CA ALA A 175 7.01 -0.17 -26.06
C ALA A 175 6.95 0.31 -24.59
N LEU A 176 5.83 0.91 -24.17
CA LEU A 176 5.62 1.34 -22.78
C LEU A 176 5.07 0.20 -21.92
N MET A 177 4.22 -0.67 -22.46
CA MET A 177 3.78 -1.90 -21.79
C MET A 177 4.97 -2.80 -21.44
N GLY A 178 5.99 -2.88 -22.29
CA GLY A 178 7.25 -3.59 -22.00
C GLY A 178 7.98 -3.13 -20.73
N LEU A 179 7.73 -1.90 -20.25
CA LEU A 179 8.27 -1.42 -18.97
C LEU A 179 7.66 -2.14 -17.75
N ALA A 180 6.55 -2.89 -17.91
CA ALA A 180 5.99 -3.75 -16.88
C ALA A 180 7.00 -4.79 -16.37
N ALA A 181 7.82 -5.34 -17.28
CA ALA A 181 8.89 -6.29 -16.95
C ALA A 181 9.96 -5.69 -16.01
N ALA A 182 10.09 -4.37 -15.97
CA ALA A 182 10.95 -3.65 -15.02
C ALA A 182 10.19 -3.14 -13.79
N SER A 183 8.94 -2.66 -13.96
CA SER A 183 8.15 -2.09 -12.85
C SER A 183 7.79 -3.13 -11.79
N LEU A 184 7.54 -4.38 -12.19
CA LEU A 184 7.22 -5.48 -11.29
C LEU A 184 8.38 -5.87 -10.34
N PRO A 185 9.60 -6.23 -10.80
CA PRO A 185 10.70 -6.52 -9.89
C PRO A 185 11.12 -5.31 -9.05
N LEU A 186 10.95 -4.09 -9.56
CA LEU A 186 11.10 -2.85 -8.77
C LEU A 186 10.06 -2.77 -7.63
N LEU A 187 8.80 -3.09 -7.89
CA LEU A 187 7.74 -3.12 -6.88
C LEU A 187 7.98 -4.19 -5.81
N LEU A 188 8.45 -5.39 -6.20
CA LEU A 188 8.82 -6.45 -5.25
C LEU A 188 10.00 -6.01 -4.36
N ALA A 189 11.03 -5.42 -4.94
CA ALA A 189 12.15 -4.85 -4.18
C ALA A 189 11.70 -3.70 -3.26
N TRP A 190 10.78 -2.84 -3.73
CA TRP A 190 10.21 -1.77 -2.94
C TRP A 190 9.44 -2.28 -1.72
N VAL A 191 8.63 -3.34 -1.86
CA VAL A 191 7.90 -3.94 -0.73
C VAL A 191 8.87 -4.40 0.36
N VAL A 192 9.99 -5.04 -0.01
CA VAL A 192 11.03 -5.46 0.94
C VAL A 192 11.68 -4.25 1.62
N VAL A 193 12.05 -3.21 0.86
CA VAL A 193 12.71 -2.00 1.40
C VAL A 193 11.77 -1.18 2.30
N ALA A 194 10.49 -1.07 1.96
CA ALA A 194 9.47 -0.39 2.77
C ALA A 194 9.17 -1.17 4.07
N THR A 195 9.12 -2.50 4.00
CA THR A 195 8.97 -3.37 5.19
C THR A 195 10.18 -3.25 6.12
N ALA A 196 11.40 -3.27 5.56
CA ALA A 196 12.62 -3.06 6.34
C ALA A 196 12.68 -1.66 6.99
N ALA A 197 12.29 -0.60 6.28
CA ALA A 197 12.30 0.77 6.80
C ALA A 197 11.26 1.00 7.91
N THR A 198 10.07 0.38 7.81
CA THR A 198 9.03 0.47 8.85
C THR A 198 9.42 -0.31 10.10
N VAL A 199 9.87 -1.56 9.97
CA VAL A 199 10.34 -2.37 11.11
C VAL A 199 11.59 -1.79 11.76
N GLY A 200 12.55 -1.29 10.96
CA GLY A 200 13.77 -0.67 11.47
C GLY A 200 13.56 0.66 12.20
N SER A 201 12.45 1.37 11.94
CA SER A 201 12.10 2.59 12.65
C SER A 201 11.67 2.31 14.10
N GLU A 202 10.89 1.24 14.32
CA GLU A 202 10.42 0.83 15.65
C GLU A 202 11.59 0.48 16.60
N ALA A 203 12.66 -0.10 16.07
CA ALA A 203 13.82 -0.53 16.87
C ALA A 203 14.72 0.61 17.39
N ILE A 204 14.66 1.82 16.81
CA ILE A 204 15.55 2.93 17.18
C ILE A 204 14.87 3.92 18.15
N ASP A 205 13.54 4.03 18.11
CA ASP A 205 12.79 4.85 19.07
C ASP A 205 12.82 4.24 20.50
N ASP A 206 13.22 2.97 20.63
CA ASP A 206 13.54 2.28 21.89
C ASP A 206 14.99 2.53 22.41
N GLY A 207 15.77 3.38 21.74
CA GLY A 207 17.12 3.76 22.19
C GLY A 207 17.13 4.34 23.62
N PRO A 208 18.21 4.15 24.41
CA PRO A 208 18.17 4.33 25.86
C PRO A 208 17.95 5.79 26.29
N SER A 209 16.69 6.14 26.56
CA SER A 209 16.26 7.31 27.31
C SER A 209 16.65 7.25 28.81
N VAL A 210 17.12 6.09 29.27
CA VAL A 210 17.68 5.85 30.60
C VAL A 210 19.11 6.41 30.68
N ARG A 211 19.39 7.24 31.71
CA ARG A 211 20.68 7.92 32.04
C ARG A 211 20.98 9.30 31.40
N ARG A 212 20.03 10.25 31.36
CA ARG A 212 20.38 11.70 31.37
C ARG A 212 19.69 12.61 32.39
N GLY A 213 18.74 12.12 33.20
CA GLY A 213 18.04 12.94 34.22
C GLY A 213 18.31 12.62 35.70
N GLY A 214 19.11 11.60 36.02
CA GLY A 214 19.04 10.93 37.33
C GLY A 214 20.01 11.36 38.45
N TRP A 215 21.04 12.18 38.17
CA TRP A 215 22.21 12.29 39.06
C TRP A 215 22.47 13.67 39.71
N LEU A 216 21.55 14.64 39.58
CA LEU A 216 21.72 16.00 40.11
C LEU A 216 20.64 16.44 41.12
N ARG A 217 20.12 15.52 41.94
CA ARG A 217 19.15 15.89 43.01
C ARG A 217 19.19 15.02 44.28
N ARG A 218 20.34 14.94 44.94
CA ARG A 218 20.44 14.54 46.37
C ARG A 218 21.56 15.30 47.08
N GLY A 219 21.19 16.10 48.08
CA GLY A 219 22.08 16.93 48.89
C GLY A 219 21.45 18.30 49.16
N GLY A 220 21.22 18.64 50.43
CA GLY A 220 20.60 19.91 50.84
C GLY A 220 19.26 19.76 51.58
N THR A 221 19.28 19.19 52.78
CA THR A 221 18.13 19.22 53.72
C THR A 221 18.37 20.27 54.79
N SER A 222 17.66 21.40 54.70
CA SER A 222 17.40 22.38 55.78
C SER A 222 16.25 23.30 55.34
N ALA A 223 15.47 23.95 56.22
CA ALA A 223 15.00 23.63 57.58
C ALA A 223 14.06 24.78 58.01
N SER A 224 12.89 24.47 58.59
CA SER A 224 11.97 25.43 59.26
C SER A 224 11.30 26.52 58.38
N GLY A 225 10.17 27.06 58.86
CA GLY A 225 9.37 28.13 58.23
C GLY A 225 7.86 27.87 58.29
N ALA A 226 7.11 28.68 59.04
CA ALA A 226 5.70 28.43 59.40
C ALA A 226 4.67 29.27 58.60
N CYS A 227 3.43 28.74 58.52
CA CYS A 227 2.08 29.35 58.73
C CYS A 227 1.80 30.87 58.49
N PRO A 228 0.52 31.30 58.37
CA PRO A 228 -0.69 30.63 57.83
C PRO A 228 -1.69 31.57 57.05
N GLN A 229 -2.83 31.01 56.57
CA GLN A 229 -4.04 31.72 56.06
C GLN A 229 -3.85 32.56 54.76
N THR A 230 -4.87 33.06 54.02
CA THR A 230 -6.33 33.23 54.19
C THR A 230 -7.16 32.81 52.95
N SER A 231 -8.49 32.72 53.12
CA SER A 231 -9.55 32.73 52.07
C SER A 231 -10.13 34.15 51.91
N PRO A 232 -10.85 34.57 50.83
CA PRO A 232 -12.01 33.87 50.23
C PRO A 232 -12.22 34.00 48.68
N ALA A 233 -13.37 33.51 48.21
CA ALA A 233 -14.02 33.76 46.90
C ALA A 233 -14.80 35.11 46.92
N PRO A 234 -15.62 35.56 45.91
CA PRO A 234 -16.14 34.92 44.67
C PRO A 234 -15.83 35.80 43.40
N GLU A 235 -16.58 36.00 42.29
CA GLU A 235 -17.95 35.63 41.82
C GLU A 235 -18.11 35.84 40.27
N VAL A 236 -19.25 35.41 39.68
CA VAL A 236 -19.81 35.71 38.32
C VAL A 236 -18.92 35.35 37.09
N VAL A 237 -19.36 35.34 35.81
CA VAL A 237 -20.58 35.79 35.06
C VAL A 237 -21.12 34.64 34.18
N ALA A 238 -22.37 34.73 33.70
CA ALA A 238 -23.08 33.74 32.86
C ALA A 238 -23.19 34.13 31.36
N SER A 239 -23.99 33.35 30.59
CA SER A 239 -24.46 33.56 29.19
C SER A 239 -23.43 33.32 28.06
N SER A 240 -23.82 32.92 26.84
CA SER A 240 -25.17 32.69 26.26
C SER A 240 -25.13 31.61 25.16
N PRO A 241 -26.26 30.96 24.80
CA PRO A 241 -26.33 30.02 23.67
C PRO A 241 -26.38 30.75 22.32
N GLY A 242 -25.83 30.12 21.27
CA GLY A 242 -25.84 30.63 19.91
C GLY A 242 -26.57 29.72 18.93
N GLU A 243 -27.90 29.80 18.89
CA GLU A 243 -28.65 29.38 17.70
C GLU A 243 -28.45 30.40 16.58
N HIS A 244 -28.13 29.95 15.36
CA HIS A 244 -28.57 30.65 14.15
C HIS A 244 -28.36 29.82 12.87
N GLN A 245 -29.41 29.81 12.03
CA GLN A 245 -29.40 29.53 10.58
C GLN A 245 -29.08 28.06 10.18
N GLY A 246 -29.74 27.47 9.17
CA GLY A 246 -30.82 27.98 8.29
C GLY A 246 -30.47 27.83 6.81
N LEU A 247 -31.51 27.62 5.98
CA LEU A 247 -31.44 27.39 4.52
C LEU A 247 -30.79 26.02 4.14
N THR A 248 -31.14 25.35 3.04
CA THR A 248 -32.18 25.63 2.02
C THR A 248 -32.80 24.34 1.48
N LEU A 249 -34.11 24.40 1.16
CA LEU A 249 -34.76 23.47 0.22
C LEU A 249 -34.73 24.08 -1.19
N ARG A 250 -34.16 23.36 -2.17
CA ARG A 250 -34.54 23.30 -3.61
C ARG A 250 -33.48 22.54 -4.41
N GLY A 251 -33.93 21.75 -5.38
CA GLY A 251 -33.17 20.80 -6.19
C GLY A 251 -34.08 19.64 -6.57
#